data_AF-A0A958TFU5-F1
#
_entry.id   AF-A0A958TFU5-F1
#
_cell.length_a   1.000
_cell.length_b   1.000
_cell.length_c   1.000
_cell.angle_alpha   90.00
_cell.angle_beta   90.00
_cell.angle_gamma   90.00
#
_symmetry.space_group_name_H-M   'P 1'
#
loop_
_entity.id
_entity.type
_entity.pdbx_description
1 polymer ?
#
loop_
_entity_poly.entity_id
_entity_poly.type
_entity_poly.pdbx_seq_one_letter_code
_entity_poly.pdbx_strand_id
1 'polypeptide(L)'
;MKGKSFIKDLYALIPLVISGILCISLIFLLYQKVTVTASFAETLSNVTTIFISISGFLAAIIMVYLAAAAVNLKATRTTAIDSLSKITQKMHNFRSIIELLMRSKMWLPGLKEYIDEEFAGLTFFEVKEFYKGKSKLAIEFLQEQHHYEDTENLYLELKSLLMTDPREKKIPENIRYPNVYSKDIVSKWIEHKCGSGLWYYFGYKYGDFKKSLDFNAVFERHQDKIMTLANTIDNEAFQDSSFNEVFLAKLGEYMANEVIPKLFQVQGRTEKSLPGLVLYLYGIFLSLVIFGVLLPLAHLLFNLPVITLIVSFSFVSSIIFFIAISFYQFVMREANS
;
A
#
# COMPACT_ATOMS: atom_id res chain seq x y z
N MET A 1 2.45 -2.90 -24.67
CA MET A 1 2.67 -1.75 -23.76
C MET A 1 4.15 -1.65 -23.28
N LYS A 2 5.14 -1.53 -24.17
CA LYS A 2 6.59 -1.48 -23.80
C LYS A 2 7.31 -0.14 -24.09
N GLY A 3 6.66 0.84 -24.71
CA GLY A 3 7.32 2.08 -25.15
C GLY A 3 7.40 3.23 -24.13
N LYS A 4 6.59 3.22 -23.04
CA LYS A 4 6.53 4.35 -22.09
C LYS A 4 7.69 4.41 -21.08
N SER A 5 8.41 3.30 -20.85
CA SER A 5 9.54 3.27 -19.90
C SER A 5 10.79 3.94 -20.47
N PHE A 6 11.11 3.65 -21.74
CA PHE A 6 12.39 4.02 -22.35
C PHE A 6 12.56 5.54 -22.49
N ILE A 7 11.50 6.25 -22.88
CA ILE A 7 11.50 7.72 -22.97
C ILE A 7 11.60 8.35 -21.57
N LYS A 8 10.98 7.71 -20.56
CA LYS A 8 10.96 8.19 -19.17
C LYS A 8 12.34 8.10 -18.50
N ASP A 9 13.13 7.10 -18.88
CA ASP A 9 14.51 6.93 -18.40
C ASP A 9 15.50 7.83 -19.17
N LEU A 10 15.23 8.12 -20.44
CA LEU A 10 16.07 8.98 -21.28
C LEU A 10 16.21 10.42 -20.72
N TYR A 11 15.12 11.00 -20.22
CA TYR A 11 15.14 12.37 -19.66
C TYR A 11 15.94 12.48 -18.36
N ALA A 12 16.04 11.43 -17.55
CA ALA A 12 16.90 11.41 -16.36
C ALA A 12 18.37 11.13 -16.71
N LEU A 13 18.60 10.35 -17.77
CA LEU A 13 19.93 9.98 -18.25
C LEU A 13 20.66 11.16 -18.94
N ILE A 14 19.93 12.00 -19.68
CA ILE A 14 20.53 13.12 -20.42
C ILE A 14 21.26 14.12 -19.50
N PRO A 15 20.65 14.67 -18.44
CA PRO A 15 21.35 15.56 -17.52
C PRO A 15 22.56 14.89 -16.87
N LEU A 16 22.46 13.60 -16.53
CA LEU A 16 23.56 12.84 -15.94
C LEU A 16 24.75 12.72 -16.89
N VAL A 17 24.50 12.36 -18.15
CA VAL A 17 25.54 12.22 -19.18
C VAL A 17 26.20 13.57 -19.48
N ILE A 18 25.41 14.64 -19.63
CA ILE A 18 25.96 15.98 -19.88
C ILE A 18 26.79 16.46 -18.69
N SER A 19 26.32 16.27 -17.45
CA SER A 19 27.09 16.57 -16.25
C SER A 19 28.36 15.72 -16.13
N GLY A 20 28.33 14.46 -16.55
CA GLY A 20 29.51 13.60 -16.60
C GLY A 20 30.55 14.07 -17.61
N ILE A 21 30.11 14.46 -18.81
CA ILE A 21 30.97 15.05 -19.84
C ILE A 21 31.58 16.37 -19.35
N LEU A 22 30.78 17.21 -18.69
CA LEU A 22 31.25 18.44 -18.07
C LEU A 22 32.33 18.14 -17.01
N CYS A 23 32.13 17.14 -16.16
CA CYS A 23 33.09 16.74 -15.14
C CYS A 23 34.44 16.35 -15.75
N ILE A 24 34.43 15.46 -16.74
CA ILE A 24 35.65 15.01 -17.43
C ILE A 24 36.35 16.19 -18.13
N SER A 25 35.57 17.06 -18.79
CA SER A 25 36.09 18.25 -19.46
C SER A 25 36.75 19.22 -18.47
N LEU A 26 36.12 19.46 -17.31
CA LEU A 26 36.68 20.30 -16.26
C LEU A 26 37.96 19.71 -15.67
N ILE A 27 38.02 18.40 -15.42
CA ILE A 27 39.24 17.73 -14.95
C ILE A 27 40.38 17.97 -15.95
N PHE A 28 40.13 17.73 -17.23
CA PHE A 28 41.13 17.91 -18.27
C PHE A 28 41.62 19.36 -18.38
N LEU A 29 40.69 20.32 -18.44
CA LEU A 29 41.01 21.75 -18.58
C LEU A 29 41.75 22.30 -17.37
N LEU A 30 41.31 21.94 -16.15
CA LEU A 30 41.96 22.38 -14.91
C LEU A 30 43.34 21.75 -14.75
N TYR A 31 43.49 20.47 -15.12
CA TYR A 31 44.79 19.79 -15.12
C TYR A 31 45.77 20.46 -16.08
N GLN A 32 45.35 20.71 -17.33
CA GLN A 32 46.17 21.43 -18.30
C GLN A 32 46.56 22.81 -17.77
N LYS A 33 45.62 23.55 -17.17
CA LYS A 33 45.89 24.89 -16.63
C LYS A 33 46.89 24.89 -15.47
N VAL A 34 46.84 23.89 -14.58
CA VAL A 34 47.85 23.69 -13.53
C VAL A 34 49.24 23.41 -14.12
N THR A 35 49.33 22.63 -15.21
CA THR A 35 50.63 22.33 -15.83
C THR A 35 51.25 23.51 -16.59
N VAL A 36 50.42 24.39 -17.17
CA VAL A 36 50.88 25.51 -18.01
C VAL A 36 51.16 26.78 -17.19
N THR A 37 50.47 26.97 -16.05
CA THR A 37 50.56 28.19 -15.24
C THR A 37 50.95 27.87 -13.81
N ALA A 38 52.19 28.18 -13.43
CA ALA A 38 52.76 27.84 -12.12
C ALA A 38 51.98 28.44 -10.92
N SER A 39 51.39 29.62 -11.06
CA SER A 39 50.62 30.30 -10.00
C SER A 39 49.18 29.78 -9.83
N PHE A 40 48.69 28.93 -10.74
CA PHE A 40 47.30 28.50 -10.72
C PHE A 40 47.01 27.49 -9.60
N ALA A 41 47.98 26.65 -9.22
CA ALA A 41 47.84 25.74 -8.09
C ALA A 41 47.63 26.47 -6.76
N GLU A 42 48.39 27.54 -6.53
CA GLU A 42 48.25 28.40 -5.35
C GLU A 42 46.88 29.11 -5.35
N THR A 43 46.44 29.58 -6.51
CA THR A 43 45.10 30.17 -6.66
C THR A 43 43.99 29.18 -6.28
N LEU A 44 44.09 27.92 -6.72
CA LEU A 44 43.11 26.89 -6.40
C LEU A 44 43.08 26.57 -4.89
N SER A 45 44.25 26.49 -4.27
CA SER A 45 44.39 26.34 -2.82
C SER A 45 43.73 27.51 -2.07
N ASN A 46 44.00 28.75 -2.48
CA ASN A 46 43.48 29.95 -1.83
C ASN A 46 41.94 30.05 -1.88
N VAL A 47 41.31 29.54 -2.94
CA VAL A 47 39.83 29.53 -3.08
C VAL A 47 39.20 28.32 -2.41
N THR A 48 39.97 27.31 -2.02
CA THR A 48 39.45 26.04 -1.47
C THR A 48 38.61 26.25 -0.20
N THR A 49 38.99 27.16 0.69
CA THR A 49 38.22 27.45 1.91
C THR A 49 36.82 27.99 1.60
N ILE A 50 36.71 28.88 0.61
CA ILE A 50 35.42 29.44 0.15
C ILE A 50 34.58 28.32 -0.50
N PHE A 51 35.21 27.49 -1.31
CA PHE A 51 34.56 26.35 -1.95
C PHE A 51 34.01 25.33 -0.95
N ILE A 52 34.78 25.00 0.10
CA ILE A 52 34.33 24.15 1.20
C ILE A 52 33.12 24.78 1.90
N SER A 53 33.18 26.09 2.15
CA SER A 53 32.11 26.82 2.84
C SER A 53 30.78 26.77 2.05
N ILE A 54 30.84 27.00 0.73
CA ILE A 54 29.66 26.93 -0.15
C ILE A 54 29.11 25.51 -0.20
N SER A 55 29.98 24.51 -0.39
CA SER A 55 29.58 23.10 -0.47
C SER A 55 28.98 22.60 0.85
N GLY A 56 29.59 22.98 1.96
CA GLY A 56 29.11 22.66 3.31
C GLY A 56 27.76 23.30 3.61
N PHE A 57 27.57 24.57 3.24
CA PHE A 57 26.29 25.25 3.39
C PHE A 57 25.17 24.57 2.59
N LEU A 58 25.44 24.24 1.32
CA LEU A 58 24.47 23.54 0.47
C LEU A 58 24.14 22.14 1.03
N ALA A 59 25.16 21.39 1.47
CA ALA A 59 24.96 20.09 2.10
C ALA A 59 24.14 20.19 3.41
N ALA A 60 24.36 21.23 4.22
CA ALA A 60 23.61 21.46 5.44
C ALA A 60 22.11 21.73 5.15
N ILE A 61 21.79 22.53 4.14
CA ILE A 61 20.40 22.76 3.72
C ILE A 61 19.72 21.44 3.32
N ILE A 62 20.39 20.64 2.49
CA ILE A 62 19.84 19.34 2.05
C ILE A 62 19.67 18.40 3.25
N MET A 63 20.61 18.38 4.19
CA MET A 63 20.53 17.57 5.40
C MET A 63 19.30 17.93 6.24
N VAL A 64 19.03 19.23 6.46
CA VAL A 64 17.85 19.69 7.20
C VAL A 64 16.57 19.22 6.51
N TYR A 65 16.49 19.33 5.18
CA TYR A 65 15.35 18.82 4.42
C TYR A 65 15.19 17.30 4.57
N LEU A 66 16.27 16.53 4.44
CA LEU A 66 16.24 15.07 4.57
C LEU A 66 15.80 14.63 5.98
N ALA A 67 16.27 15.34 7.03
CA ALA A 67 15.85 15.09 8.39
C ALA A 67 14.34 15.37 8.58
N ALA A 68 13.85 16.49 8.08
CA ALA A 68 12.42 16.82 8.11
C ALA A 68 11.57 15.80 7.34
N ALA A 69 12.02 15.39 6.15
CA ALA A 69 11.37 14.36 5.34
C ALA A 69 11.31 13.02 6.08
N ALA A 70 12.39 12.60 6.75
CA ALA A 70 12.42 11.36 7.54
C ALA A 70 11.42 11.39 8.72
N VAL A 71 11.31 12.52 9.43
CA VAL A 71 10.33 12.71 10.50
C VAL A 71 8.90 12.64 9.97
N ASN A 72 8.62 13.33 8.85
CA ASN A 72 7.30 13.31 8.22
C ASN A 72 6.91 11.91 7.73
N LEU A 73 7.84 11.18 7.09
CA LEU A 73 7.60 9.80 6.66
C LEU A 73 7.29 8.88 7.84
N LYS A 74 8.01 9.04 8.96
CA LYS A 74 7.71 8.30 10.20
C LYS A 74 6.31 8.63 10.70
N ALA A 75 5.94 9.91 10.76
CA ALA A 75 4.61 10.34 11.22
C ALA A 75 3.50 9.77 10.33
N THR A 76 3.61 9.92 9.00
CA THR A 76 2.65 9.38 8.03
C THR A 76 2.52 7.86 8.15
N ARG A 77 3.63 7.14 8.33
CA ARG A 77 3.62 5.68 8.51
C ARG A 77 2.89 5.29 9.80
N THR A 78 3.11 5.99 10.90
CA THR A 78 2.40 5.74 12.16
C THR A 78 0.89 5.95 12.00
N THR A 79 0.47 7.04 11.34
CA THR A 79 -0.95 7.28 11.04
C THR A 79 -1.54 6.23 10.11
N ALA A 80 -0.79 5.77 9.11
CA ALA A 80 -1.21 4.69 8.23
C ALA A 80 -1.38 3.36 8.98
N ILE A 81 -0.48 3.04 9.92
CA ILE A 81 -0.59 1.85 10.77
C ILE A 81 -1.78 1.95 11.72
N ASP A 82 -2.00 3.09 12.36
CA ASP A 82 -3.15 3.30 13.27
C ASP A 82 -4.48 3.19 12.52
N SER A 83 -4.59 3.83 11.36
CA SER A 83 -5.79 3.70 10.50
C SER A 83 -5.99 2.26 10.01
N LEU A 84 -4.92 1.54 9.65
CA LEU A 84 -4.99 0.14 9.25
C LEU A 84 -5.46 -0.75 10.42
N SER A 85 -4.94 -0.52 11.62
CA SER A 85 -5.33 -1.25 12.83
C SER A 85 -6.82 -1.05 13.11
N LYS A 86 -7.30 0.20 13.09
CA LYS A 86 -8.72 0.53 13.32
C LYS A 86 -9.64 -0.16 12.31
N ILE A 87 -9.33 -0.08 11.01
CA ILE A 87 -10.19 -0.69 9.98
C ILE A 87 -10.11 -2.22 10.01
N THR A 88 -8.95 -2.79 10.34
CA THR A 88 -8.77 -4.24 10.54
C THR A 88 -9.61 -4.73 11.70
N GLN A 89 -9.65 -4.00 12.81
CA GLN A 89 -10.48 -4.33 13.97
C GLN A 89 -11.98 -4.26 13.65
N LYS A 90 -12.42 -3.27 12.85
CA LYS A 90 -13.81 -3.26 12.35
C LYS A 90 -14.11 -4.53 11.55
N MET A 91 -13.19 -4.96 10.67
CA MET A 91 -13.35 -6.20 9.92
C MET A 91 -13.37 -7.46 10.82
N HIS A 92 -12.58 -7.48 11.91
CA HIS A 92 -12.65 -8.55 12.92
C HIS A 92 -14.03 -8.67 13.54
N ASN A 93 -14.62 -7.53 13.95
CA ASN A 93 -15.95 -7.49 14.52
C ASN A 93 -17.00 -7.97 13.50
N PHE A 94 -16.89 -7.55 12.24
CA PHE A 94 -17.75 -8.04 11.17
C PHE A 94 -17.67 -9.55 10.99
N ARG A 95 -16.46 -10.11 10.89
CA ARG A 95 -16.26 -11.57 10.77
C ARG A 95 -16.79 -12.32 11.99
N SER A 96 -16.68 -11.75 13.18
CA SER A 96 -17.29 -12.31 14.40
C SER A 96 -18.82 -12.34 14.32
N ILE A 97 -19.44 -11.30 13.76
CA ILE A 97 -20.89 -11.30 13.51
C ILE A 97 -21.25 -12.36 12.47
N ILE A 98 -20.52 -12.44 11.36
CA ILE A 98 -20.75 -13.45 10.32
C ILE A 98 -20.63 -14.87 10.88
N GLU A 99 -19.62 -15.12 11.71
CA GLU A 99 -19.46 -16.42 12.39
C GLU A 99 -20.68 -16.77 13.25
N LEU A 100 -21.22 -15.81 14.01
CA LEU A 100 -22.42 -16.02 14.83
C LEU A 100 -23.65 -16.33 13.97
N LEU A 101 -23.84 -15.60 12.86
CA LEU A 101 -24.94 -15.82 11.92
C LEU A 101 -24.81 -17.19 11.24
N MET A 102 -23.63 -17.56 10.75
CA MET A 102 -23.37 -18.86 10.14
C MET A 102 -23.60 -20.02 11.11
N ARG A 103 -23.26 -19.87 12.39
CA ARG A 103 -23.51 -20.90 13.42
C ARG A 103 -24.95 -20.92 13.94
N SER A 104 -25.77 -19.92 13.62
CA SER A 104 -27.15 -19.81 14.11
C SER A 104 -28.12 -20.78 13.42
N LYS A 105 -29.38 -20.79 13.88
CA LYS A 105 -30.49 -21.55 13.31
C LYS A 105 -31.29 -20.77 12.25
N MET A 106 -30.76 -19.64 11.75
CA MET A 106 -31.46 -18.82 10.75
C MET A 106 -31.59 -19.49 9.38
N TRP A 107 -30.83 -20.55 9.14
CA TRP A 107 -30.76 -21.27 7.88
C TRP A 107 -31.76 -22.42 7.85
N LEU A 108 -32.23 -22.79 6.66
CA LEU A 108 -32.97 -24.03 6.49
C LEU A 108 -32.16 -25.24 7.00
N PRO A 109 -32.80 -26.21 7.67
CA PRO A 109 -32.14 -27.46 8.05
C PRO A 109 -31.55 -28.16 6.83
N GLY A 110 -30.30 -28.62 6.92
CA GLY A 110 -29.60 -29.31 5.83
C GLY A 110 -28.75 -28.39 4.95
N LEU A 111 -28.96 -27.07 4.94
CA LEU A 111 -28.18 -26.15 4.09
C LEU A 111 -26.67 -26.24 4.38
N LYS A 112 -26.31 -26.33 5.67
CA LYS A 112 -24.91 -26.35 6.08
C LYS A 112 -24.25 -27.66 5.68
N GLU A 113 -24.94 -28.76 5.94
CA GLU A 113 -24.51 -30.11 5.57
C GLU A 113 -24.32 -30.21 4.05
N TYR A 114 -25.26 -29.68 3.26
CA TYR A 114 -25.17 -29.62 1.81
C TYR A 114 -23.91 -28.88 1.33
N ILE A 115 -23.64 -27.67 1.86
CA ILE A 115 -22.48 -26.89 1.39
C ILE A 115 -21.14 -27.38 1.97
N ASP A 116 -21.10 -27.77 3.24
CA ASP A 116 -19.85 -28.09 3.93
C ASP A 116 -19.43 -29.56 3.77
N GLU A 117 -20.38 -30.47 3.54
CA GLU A 117 -20.14 -31.91 3.38
C GLU A 117 -20.29 -32.36 1.92
N GLU A 118 -21.45 -32.12 1.27
CA GLU A 118 -21.68 -32.58 -0.10
C GLU A 118 -20.85 -31.79 -1.12
N PHE A 119 -20.82 -30.45 -0.99
CA PHE A 119 -19.97 -29.55 -1.79
C PHE A 119 -18.68 -29.17 -1.07
N ALA A 120 -18.10 -30.10 -0.30
CA ALA A 120 -16.90 -29.87 0.48
C ALA A 120 -15.75 -29.29 -0.36
N GLY A 121 -15.31 -28.08 0.01
CA GLY A 121 -14.22 -27.38 -0.66
C GLY A 121 -14.67 -26.36 -1.71
N LEU A 122 -15.96 -26.27 -2.00
CA LEU A 122 -16.54 -25.20 -2.81
C LEU A 122 -16.39 -23.86 -2.10
N THR A 123 -15.98 -22.84 -2.86
CA THR A 123 -15.86 -21.47 -2.37
C THR A 123 -16.70 -20.53 -3.23
N PHE A 124 -17.13 -19.41 -2.64
CA PHE A 124 -17.85 -18.37 -3.36
C PHE A 124 -17.07 -17.85 -4.57
N PHE A 125 -15.73 -17.75 -4.45
CA PHE A 125 -14.87 -17.30 -5.54
C PHE A 125 -14.91 -18.26 -6.73
N GLU A 126 -14.89 -19.57 -6.47
CA GLU A 126 -15.01 -20.57 -7.53
C GLU A 126 -16.37 -20.51 -8.23
N VAL A 127 -17.45 -20.31 -7.46
CA VAL A 127 -18.81 -20.13 -8.02
C VAL A 127 -18.89 -18.87 -8.87
N LYS A 128 -18.37 -17.73 -8.41
CA LYS A 128 -18.38 -16.48 -9.20
C LYS A 128 -17.46 -16.51 -10.41
N GLU A 129 -16.41 -17.32 -10.38
CA GLU A 129 -15.44 -17.48 -11.47
C GLU A 129 -15.66 -18.73 -12.32
N PHE A 130 -16.84 -19.35 -12.25
CA PHE A 130 -17.15 -20.59 -12.98
C PHE A 130 -16.89 -20.48 -14.50
N TYR A 131 -17.14 -19.30 -15.09
CA TYR A 131 -16.91 -19.01 -16.51
C TYR A 131 -15.44 -19.12 -16.93
N LYS A 132 -14.50 -19.11 -15.97
CA LYS A 132 -13.07 -19.36 -16.24
C LYS A 132 -12.75 -20.85 -16.41
N GLY A 133 -13.72 -21.75 -16.21
CA GLY A 133 -13.60 -23.20 -16.43
C GLY A 133 -12.68 -23.92 -15.44
N LYS A 134 -12.37 -23.30 -14.29
CA LYS A 134 -11.34 -23.79 -13.36
C LYS A 134 -11.83 -24.76 -12.28
N SER A 135 -13.13 -24.77 -11.98
CA SER A 135 -13.70 -25.62 -10.92
C SER A 135 -14.85 -26.46 -11.47
N LYS A 136 -14.64 -27.78 -11.57
CA LYS A 136 -15.69 -28.74 -11.93
C LYS A 136 -16.80 -28.75 -10.87
N LEU A 137 -16.42 -28.62 -9.59
CA LEU A 137 -17.35 -28.59 -8.46
C LEU A 137 -18.28 -27.38 -8.52
N ALA A 138 -17.78 -26.21 -8.93
CA ALA A 138 -18.63 -25.03 -9.13
C ALA A 138 -19.62 -25.19 -10.29
N ILE A 139 -19.23 -25.90 -11.36
CA ILE A 139 -20.13 -26.19 -12.49
C ILE A 139 -21.24 -27.15 -12.04
N GLU A 140 -20.88 -28.20 -11.32
CA GLU A 140 -21.83 -29.17 -10.74
C GLU A 140 -22.84 -28.48 -9.81
N PHE A 141 -22.34 -27.66 -8.88
CA PHE A 141 -23.17 -26.85 -7.98
C PHE A 141 -24.15 -25.92 -8.73
N LEU A 142 -23.73 -25.32 -9.84
CA LEU A 142 -24.58 -24.44 -10.64
C LEU A 142 -25.57 -25.19 -11.55
N GLN A 143 -25.37 -26.49 -11.77
CA GLN A 143 -26.23 -27.33 -12.61
C GLN A 143 -27.30 -28.08 -11.80
N GLU A 144 -27.07 -28.29 -10.51
CA GLU A 144 -28.09 -28.85 -9.62
C GLU A 144 -29.28 -27.91 -9.42
N GLN A 145 -30.44 -28.49 -9.08
CA GLN A 145 -31.57 -27.69 -8.62
C GLN A 145 -31.20 -27.01 -7.30
N HIS A 146 -31.50 -25.72 -7.14
CA HIS A 146 -31.29 -25.01 -5.89
C HIS A 146 -32.34 -25.46 -4.87
N HIS A 147 -31.92 -26.31 -3.92
CA HIS A 147 -32.79 -26.93 -2.93
C HIS A 147 -33.12 -26.01 -1.75
N TYR A 148 -32.38 -24.91 -1.57
CA TYR A 148 -32.50 -23.99 -0.43
C TYR A 148 -32.82 -22.56 -0.85
N GLU A 149 -33.62 -22.39 -1.91
CA GLU A 149 -34.14 -21.09 -2.37
C GLU A 149 -33.02 -20.04 -2.51
N ASP A 150 -31.92 -20.37 -3.20
CA ASP A 150 -30.74 -19.53 -3.44
C ASP A 150 -29.94 -19.07 -2.20
N THR A 151 -30.34 -19.45 -0.98
CA THR A 151 -29.62 -19.10 0.26
C THR A 151 -28.23 -19.73 0.35
N GLU A 152 -27.95 -20.75 -0.47
CA GLU A 152 -26.63 -21.34 -0.68
C GLU A 152 -25.59 -20.29 -1.09
N ASN A 153 -25.98 -19.36 -1.97
CA ASN A 153 -25.09 -18.29 -2.43
C ASN A 153 -24.75 -17.32 -1.30
N LEU A 154 -25.74 -16.95 -0.48
CA LEU A 154 -25.52 -16.12 0.71
C LEU A 154 -24.58 -16.84 1.68
N TYR A 155 -24.84 -18.12 1.95
CA TYR A 155 -24.02 -18.92 2.85
C TYR A 155 -22.56 -18.99 2.38
N LEU A 156 -22.32 -19.29 1.09
CA LEU A 156 -20.99 -19.29 0.50
C LEU A 156 -20.30 -17.92 0.57
N GLU A 157 -21.04 -16.83 0.32
CA GLU A 157 -20.49 -15.47 0.42
C GLU A 157 -20.04 -15.17 1.85
N LEU A 158 -20.89 -15.44 2.84
CA LEU A 158 -20.56 -15.28 4.26
C LEU A 158 -19.36 -16.14 4.66
N LYS A 159 -19.31 -17.38 4.18
CA LYS A 159 -18.18 -18.30 4.33
C LYS A 159 -16.88 -17.68 3.79
N SER A 160 -16.93 -17.01 2.65
CA SER A 160 -15.77 -16.37 2.03
C SER A 160 -15.18 -15.20 2.84
N LEU A 161 -16.01 -14.50 3.63
CA LEU A 161 -15.56 -13.43 4.53
C LEU A 161 -14.76 -13.99 5.72
N LEU A 162 -14.93 -15.26 6.05
CA LEU A 162 -14.21 -15.94 7.12
C LEU A 162 -12.85 -16.51 6.67
N MET A 163 -12.55 -16.50 5.38
CA MET A 163 -11.26 -16.95 4.82
C MET A 163 -10.16 -15.88 5.00
N THR A 164 -8.90 -16.32 5.13
CA THR A 164 -7.73 -15.42 5.14
C THR A 164 -6.87 -15.49 3.88
N ASP A 165 -7.09 -16.52 3.05
CA ASP A 165 -6.46 -16.73 1.76
C ASP A 165 -7.51 -17.23 0.75
N PRO A 166 -7.55 -16.71 -0.49
CA PRO A 166 -8.49 -17.17 -1.51
C PRO A 166 -8.43 -18.66 -1.85
N ARG A 167 -7.34 -19.33 -1.50
CA ARG A 167 -7.09 -20.76 -1.75
C ARG A 167 -7.59 -21.65 -0.61
N GLU A 168 -8.03 -21.06 0.50
CA GLU A 168 -8.62 -21.82 1.61
C GLU A 168 -9.92 -22.47 1.16
N LYS A 169 -9.94 -23.80 1.15
CA LYS A 169 -11.12 -24.60 0.80
C LYS A 169 -12.00 -24.94 2.00
N LYS A 170 -11.46 -24.83 3.21
CA LYS A 170 -12.16 -25.09 4.46
C LYS A 170 -11.88 -23.97 5.44
N ILE A 171 -12.92 -23.52 6.14
CA ILE A 171 -12.74 -22.60 7.24
C ILE A 171 -12.21 -23.41 8.43
N PRO A 172 -11.12 -22.98 9.10
CA PRO A 172 -10.66 -23.61 10.33
C PRO A 172 -11.72 -23.47 11.44
N GLU A 173 -11.83 -24.47 12.33
CA GLU A 173 -12.78 -24.44 13.46
C GLU A 173 -12.66 -23.17 14.32
N ASN A 174 -11.43 -22.65 14.42
CA ASN A 174 -11.09 -21.37 15.04
C ASN A 174 -10.77 -20.33 13.96
N ILE A 175 -11.63 -19.32 13.85
CA ILE A 175 -11.45 -18.21 12.90
C ILE A 175 -10.17 -17.45 13.24
N ARG A 176 -9.32 -17.26 12.23
CA ARG A 176 -8.07 -16.51 12.36
C ARG A 176 -8.33 -15.03 12.14
N TYR A 177 -7.87 -14.21 13.08
CA TYR A 177 -7.96 -12.75 13.04
C TYR A 177 -6.54 -12.16 12.87
N PRO A 178 -6.08 -11.95 11.63
CA PRO A 178 -4.72 -11.50 11.38
C PRO A 178 -4.56 -10.01 11.72
N ASN A 179 -3.37 -9.61 12.15
CA ASN A 179 -3.05 -8.19 12.37
C ASN A 179 -3.16 -7.36 11.08
N VAL A 180 -2.95 -7.99 9.92
CA VAL A 180 -3.13 -7.40 8.60
C VAL A 180 -3.66 -8.48 7.65
N TYR A 181 -4.75 -8.19 6.95
CA TYR A 181 -5.27 -9.07 5.89
C TYR A 181 -4.38 -9.04 4.65
N SER A 182 -4.25 -10.17 3.96
CA SER A 182 -3.52 -10.21 2.69
C SER A 182 -4.24 -9.39 1.62
N LYS A 183 -3.49 -8.73 0.74
CA LYS A 183 -4.08 -7.96 -0.36
C LYS A 183 -4.89 -8.85 -1.31
N ASP A 184 -4.48 -10.11 -1.46
CA ASP A 184 -5.13 -11.08 -2.35
C ASP A 184 -6.56 -11.40 -1.88
N ILE A 185 -6.78 -11.67 -0.59
CA ILE A 185 -8.14 -11.94 -0.09
C ILE A 185 -9.03 -10.71 -0.14
N VAL A 186 -8.51 -9.54 0.26
CA VAL A 186 -9.29 -8.30 0.23
C VAL A 186 -9.65 -7.90 -1.22
N SER A 187 -8.73 -8.12 -2.17
CA SER A 187 -9.00 -7.92 -3.60
C SER A 187 -10.13 -8.82 -4.09
N LYS A 188 -10.16 -10.10 -3.66
CA LYS A 188 -11.23 -11.03 -4.01
C LYS A 188 -12.57 -10.62 -3.43
N TRP A 189 -12.59 -10.14 -2.18
CA TRP A 189 -13.82 -9.59 -1.59
C TRP A 189 -14.37 -8.41 -2.39
N ILE A 190 -13.50 -7.51 -2.88
CA ILE A 190 -13.93 -6.39 -3.72
C ILE A 190 -14.38 -6.87 -5.12
N GLU A 191 -13.58 -7.70 -5.78
CA GLU A 191 -13.86 -8.22 -7.14
C GLU A 191 -15.25 -8.86 -7.22
N HIS A 192 -15.60 -9.62 -6.18
CA HIS A 192 -16.84 -10.40 -6.12
C HIS A 192 -17.93 -9.78 -5.23
N LYS A 193 -17.72 -8.54 -4.77
CA LYS A 193 -18.65 -7.81 -3.88
C LYS A 193 -19.06 -8.59 -2.63
N CYS A 194 -18.13 -9.34 -2.04
CA CYS A 194 -18.36 -10.02 -0.77
C CYS A 194 -18.69 -8.99 0.32
N GLY A 195 -19.69 -9.30 1.15
CA GLY A 195 -20.25 -8.39 2.14
C GLY A 195 -21.60 -7.80 1.73
N SER A 196 -21.95 -7.85 0.44
CA SER A 196 -23.23 -7.34 -0.06
C SER A 196 -24.40 -8.31 0.09
N GLY A 197 -24.14 -9.58 0.41
CA GLY A 197 -25.17 -10.60 0.57
C GLY A 197 -26.23 -10.24 1.61
N LEU A 198 -25.83 -9.83 2.82
CA LEU A 198 -26.81 -9.45 3.85
C LEU A 198 -27.69 -8.28 3.38
N TRP A 199 -27.10 -7.29 2.70
CA TRP A 199 -27.84 -6.17 2.12
C TRP A 199 -28.85 -6.63 1.06
N TYR A 200 -28.44 -7.52 0.16
CA TYR A 200 -29.30 -8.07 -0.88
C TYR A 200 -30.48 -8.87 -0.32
N TYR A 201 -30.18 -9.88 0.51
CA TYR A 201 -31.17 -10.85 0.99
C TYR A 201 -32.12 -10.24 2.02
N PHE A 202 -31.64 -9.38 2.93
CA PHE A 202 -32.49 -8.77 3.95
C PHE A 202 -33.07 -7.41 3.56
N GLY A 203 -32.42 -6.67 2.66
CA GLY A 203 -32.87 -5.33 2.26
C GLY A 203 -33.79 -5.33 1.05
N TYR A 204 -33.46 -6.09 0.01
CA TYR A 204 -34.18 -6.04 -1.27
C TYR A 204 -35.13 -7.21 -1.48
N LYS A 205 -34.76 -8.41 -1.03
CA LYS A 205 -35.47 -9.66 -1.34
C LYS A 205 -35.98 -10.42 -0.13
N TYR A 206 -36.04 -9.80 1.05
CA TYR A 206 -36.42 -10.54 2.26
C TYR A 206 -37.81 -11.14 2.18
N GLY A 207 -38.76 -10.47 1.51
CA GLY A 207 -40.10 -10.98 1.27
C GLY A 207 -40.13 -12.33 0.55
N ASP A 208 -39.17 -12.56 -0.35
CA ASP A 208 -39.03 -13.79 -1.12
C ASP A 208 -38.38 -14.90 -0.27
N PHE A 209 -37.38 -14.54 0.56
CA PHE A 209 -36.57 -15.49 1.32
C PHE A 209 -37.00 -15.71 2.78
N LYS A 210 -38.04 -15.05 3.27
CA LYS A 210 -38.49 -15.13 4.68
C LYS A 210 -38.80 -16.55 5.18
N LYS A 211 -39.09 -17.48 4.26
CA LYS A 211 -39.33 -18.90 4.59
C LYS A 211 -38.04 -19.69 4.77
N SER A 212 -36.96 -19.20 4.17
CA SER A 212 -35.65 -19.87 4.09
C SER A 212 -34.58 -19.20 4.93
N LEU A 213 -34.81 -17.94 5.34
CA LEU A 213 -33.96 -17.15 6.22
C LEU A 213 -34.78 -16.64 7.41
N ASP A 214 -34.67 -17.30 8.57
CA ASP A 214 -35.36 -16.89 9.80
C ASP A 214 -34.39 -16.23 10.79
N PHE A 215 -34.22 -14.92 10.70
CA PHE A 215 -33.35 -14.21 11.63
C PHE A 215 -33.85 -14.29 13.09
N ASN A 216 -35.14 -14.54 13.34
CA ASN A 216 -35.68 -14.68 14.69
C ASN A 216 -35.18 -15.96 15.38
N ALA A 217 -34.75 -16.96 14.60
CA ALA A 217 -34.14 -18.18 15.11
C ALA A 217 -32.69 -18.00 15.60
N VAL A 218 -32.10 -16.81 15.44
CA VAL A 218 -30.82 -16.47 16.10
C VAL A 218 -31.07 -16.35 17.60
N PHE A 219 -30.34 -17.10 18.43
CA PHE A 219 -30.48 -17.03 19.89
C PHE A 219 -30.31 -15.60 20.41
N GLU A 220 -31.17 -15.17 21.34
CA GLU A 220 -31.18 -13.83 21.93
C GLU A 220 -29.79 -13.36 22.39
N ARG A 221 -29.06 -14.22 23.13
CA ARG A 221 -27.67 -13.92 23.55
C ARG A 221 -26.71 -13.61 22.39
N HIS A 222 -26.93 -14.22 21.20
CA HIS A 222 -26.12 -13.96 20.01
C HIS A 222 -26.60 -12.67 19.33
N GLN A 223 -27.90 -12.37 19.34
CA GLN A 223 -28.42 -11.09 18.87
C GLN A 223 -27.79 -9.94 19.66
N ASP A 224 -27.82 -10.00 21.01
CA ASP A 224 -27.20 -8.98 21.88
C ASP A 224 -25.71 -8.80 21.60
N LYS A 225 -24.99 -9.91 21.42
CA LYS A 225 -23.57 -9.90 21.08
C LYS A 225 -23.33 -9.27 19.70
N ILE A 226 -24.17 -9.58 18.71
CA ILE A 226 -24.09 -9.00 17.37
C ILE A 226 -24.32 -7.48 17.45
N MET A 227 -25.33 -7.03 18.19
CA MET A 227 -25.61 -5.60 18.38
C MET A 227 -24.44 -4.89 19.05
N THR A 228 -23.84 -5.50 20.08
CA THR A 228 -22.65 -4.96 20.76
C THR A 228 -21.46 -4.82 19.81
N LEU A 229 -21.22 -5.85 18.98
CA LEU A 229 -20.16 -5.84 17.96
C LEU A 229 -20.42 -4.76 16.90
N ALA A 230 -21.67 -4.59 16.46
CA ALA A 230 -22.07 -3.57 15.50
C ALA A 230 -21.83 -2.15 16.05
N ASN A 231 -22.24 -1.89 17.30
CA ASN A 231 -21.96 -0.60 17.95
C ASN A 231 -20.45 -0.35 18.14
N THR A 232 -19.65 -1.41 18.30
CA THR A 232 -18.18 -1.28 18.34
C THR A 232 -17.58 -0.99 16.96
N ILE A 233 -18.22 -1.47 15.87
CA ILE A 233 -17.83 -1.13 14.49
C ILE A 233 -18.07 0.35 14.24
N ASP A 234 -19.27 0.83 14.54
CA ASP A 234 -19.65 2.22 14.37
C ASP A 234 -20.90 2.54 15.23
N ASN A 235 -20.69 3.23 16.35
CA ASN A 235 -21.78 3.54 17.27
C ASN A 235 -22.82 4.47 16.64
N GLU A 236 -22.38 5.47 15.88
CA GLU A 236 -23.30 6.43 15.24
C GLU A 236 -24.19 5.72 14.21
N ALA A 237 -23.63 4.74 13.49
CA ALA A 237 -24.40 3.98 12.51
C ALA A 237 -25.38 3.00 13.17
N PHE A 238 -25.08 2.39 14.32
CA PHE A 238 -25.83 1.24 14.82
C PHE A 238 -26.58 1.44 16.15
N GLN A 239 -26.32 2.50 16.92
CA GLN A 239 -26.85 2.67 18.29
C GLN A 239 -28.38 2.59 18.40
N ASP A 240 -29.11 3.12 17.41
CA ASP A 240 -30.57 3.19 17.41
C ASP A 240 -31.22 1.99 16.69
N SER A 241 -30.42 0.99 16.32
CA SER A 241 -30.90 -0.19 15.61
C SER A 241 -31.38 -1.27 16.58
N SER A 242 -32.38 -2.04 16.17
CA SER A 242 -32.77 -3.30 16.81
C SER A 242 -32.42 -4.48 15.90
N PHE A 243 -32.26 -5.67 16.47
CA PHE A 243 -31.93 -6.86 15.69
C PHE A 243 -33.13 -7.29 14.84
N ASN A 244 -33.09 -6.94 13.55
CA ASN A 244 -34.12 -7.25 12.55
C ASN A 244 -33.52 -7.28 11.14
N GLU A 245 -34.35 -7.54 10.13
CA GLU A 245 -33.94 -7.58 8.73
C GLU A 245 -33.33 -6.24 8.25
N VAL A 246 -33.87 -5.11 8.70
CA VAL A 246 -33.37 -3.78 8.32
C VAL A 246 -31.95 -3.56 8.86
N PHE A 247 -31.70 -3.99 10.10
CA PHE A 247 -30.38 -3.98 10.70
C PHE A 247 -29.39 -4.87 9.94
N LEU A 248 -29.77 -6.11 9.60
CA LEU A 248 -28.91 -7.01 8.84
C LEU A 248 -28.58 -6.47 7.45
N ALA A 249 -29.56 -5.83 6.80
CA ALA A 249 -29.35 -5.18 5.51
C ALA A 249 -28.34 -4.02 5.63
N LYS A 250 -28.54 -3.14 6.62
CA LYS A 250 -27.66 -2.01 6.93
C LYS A 250 -26.24 -2.46 7.28
N LEU A 251 -26.12 -3.57 8.01
CA LEU A 251 -24.84 -4.18 8.37
C LEU A 251 -24.06 -4.62 7.11
N GLY A 252 -24.74 -5.30 6.17
CA GLY A 252 -24.14 -5.69 4.89
C GLY A 252 -23.74 -4.48 4.04
N GLU A 253 -24.61 -3.48 3.95
CA GLU A 253 -24.34 -2.25 3.20
C GLU A 253 -23.10 -1.53 3.73
N TYR A 254 -23.01 -1.35 5.05
CA TYR A 254 -21.86 -0.70 5.69
C TYR A 254 -20.57 -1.51 5.47
N MET A 255 -20.62 -2.84 5.55
CA MET A 255 -19.45 -3.69 5.29
C MET A 255 -18.94 -3.52 3.85
N ALA A 256 -19.84 -3.59 2.87
CA ALA A 256 -19.52 -3.57 1.46
C ALA A 256 -19.09 -2.19 0.96
N ASN A 257 -19.70 -1.11 1.47
CA ASN A 257 -19.47 0.24 0.97
C ASN A 257 -18.42 1.02 1.78
N GLU A 258 -18.28 0.72 3.08
CA GLU A 258 -17.37 1.46 3.96
C GLU A 258 -16.14 0.64 4.34
N VAL A 259 -16.33 -0.56 4.93
CA VAL A 259 -15.22 -1.26 5.59
C VAL A 259 -14.27 -1.94 4.61
N ILE A 260 -14.78 -2.80 3.73
CA ILE A 260 -13.95 -3.54 2.78
C ILE A 260 -13.20 -2.60 1.83
N PRO A 261 -13.82 -1.56 1.24
CA PRO A 261 -13.10 -0.61 0.39
C PRO A 261 -12.02 0.17 1.15
N LYS A 262 -12.31 0.66 2.37
CA LYS A 262 -11.31 1.37 3.18
C LYS A 262 -10.17 0.45 3.59
N LEU A 263 -10.45 -0.81 3.93
CA LEU A 263 -9.43 -1.82 4.25
C LEU A 263 -8.44 -1.96 3.08
N PHE A 264 -8.94 -2.09 1.85
CA PHE A 264 -8.12 -2.17 0.66
C PHE A 264 -7.30 -0.90 0.39
N GLN A 265 -7.92 0.28 0.54
CA GLN A 265 -7.25 1.56 0.29
C GLN A 265 -6.12 1.83 1.28
N VAL A 266 -6.31 1.52 2.56
CA VAL A 266 -5.33 1.80 3.62
C VAL A 266 -4.15 0.84 3.54
N GLN A 267 -4.37 -0.43 3.16
CA GLN A 267 -3.28 -1.38 2.92
C GLN A 267 -2.27 -0.87 1.88
N GLY A 268 -2.75 -0.29 0.78
CA GLY A 268 -1.89 0.27 -0.27
C GLY A 268 -1.03 1.46 0.17
N ARG A 269 -1.33 2.11 1.30
CA ARG A 269 -0.57 3.26 1.82
C ARG A 269 0.62 2.84 2.69
N THR A 270 0.59 1.66 3.29
CA THR A 270 1.62 1.17 4.22
C THR A 270 2.84 0.58 3.50
N GLU A 271 2.69 0.20 2.22
CA GLU A 271 3.74 -0.45 1.42
C GLU A 271 4.71 0.53 0.73
N LYS A 272 4.51 1.84 0.80
CA LYS A 272 5.36 2.78 0.04
C LYS A 272 6.78 2.86 0.62
N SER A 273 7.76 2.54 -0.23
CA SER A 273 9.19 2.78 -0.01
C SER A 273 9.49 4.29 0.08
N LEU A 274 10.73 4.64 0.45
CA LEU A 274 11.19 6.04 0.46
C LEU A 274 10.84 6.74 -0.87
N PRO A 275 10.30 7.98 -0.84
CA PRO A 275 10.01 8.75 -2.04
C PRO A 275 11.26 8.90 -2.91
N GLY A 276 11.08 8.89 -4.24
CA GLY A 276 12.20 8.96 -5.19
C GLY A 276 13.02 10.24 -5.01
N LEU A 277 12.34 11.35 -4.69
CA LEU A 277 12.97 12.63 -4.38
C LEU A 277 13.91 12.57 -3.16
N VAL A 278 13.56 11.81 -2.11
CA VAL A 278 14.39 11.67 -0.91
C VAL A 278 15.69 10.92 -1.25
N LEU A 279 15.60 9.86 -2.05
CA LEU A 279 16.78 9.11 -2.52
C LEU A 279 17.68 9.98 -3.43
N TYR A 280 17.08 10.76 -4.33
CA TYR A 280 17.79 11.71 -5.20
C TYR A 280 18.57 12.75 -4.39
N LEU A 281 17.92 13.41 -3.44
CA LEU A 281 18.56 14.42 -2.59
C LEU A 281 19.63 13.81 -1.66
N TYR A 282 19.42 12.59 -1.19
CA TYR A 282 20.43 11.87 -0.41
C TYR A 282 21.71 11.59 -1.23
N GLY A 283 21.58 11.17 -2.49
CA GLY A 283 22.73 10.97 -3.37
C GLY A 283 23.53 12.27 -3.64
N ILE A 284 22.82 13.38 -3.84
CA ILE A 284 23.44 14.71 -3.98
C ILE A 284 24.17 15.10 -2.69
N PHE A 285 23.49 14.97 -1.55
CA PHE A 285 24.05 15.27 -0.24
C PHE A 285 25.37 14.52 -0.02
N LEU A 286 25.36 13.20 -0.23
CA LEU A 286 26.55 12.36 -0.05
C LEU A 286 27.70 12.81 -0.97
N SER A 287 27.38 13.13 -2.23
CA SER A 287 28.37 13.56 -3.21
C SER A 287 28.97 14.93 -2.86
N LEU A 288 28.16 15.88 -2.38
CA LEU A 288 28.63 17.19 -1.91
C LEU A 288 29.49 17.08 -0.66
N VAL A 289 29.16 16.19 0.28
CA VAL A 289 29.97 15.97 1.48
C VAL A 289 31.32 15.36 1.11
N ILE A 290 31.33 14.30 0.28
CA ILE A 290 32.58 13.62 -0.11
C ILE A 290 33.46 14.55 -0.94
N PHE A 291 32.94 15.08 -2.05
CA PHE A 291 33.75 15.83 -3.02
C PHE A 291 33.86 17.32 -2.69
N GLY A 292 32.87 17.93 -2.03
CA GLY A 292 32.86 19.36 -1.74
C GLY A 292 33.42 19.75 -0.38
N VAL A 293 33.46 18.82 0.57
CA VAL A 293 33.92 19.09 1.94
C VAL A 293 35.08 18.19 2.33
N LEU A 294 34.89 16.87 2.37
CA LEU A 294 35.88 15.94 2.91
C LEU A 294 37.15 15.86 2.07
N LEU A 295 37.02 15.73 0.74
CA LEU A 295 38.17 15.64 -0.18
C LEU A 295 39.04 16.91 -0.19
N PRO A 296 38.50 18.14 -0.35
CA PRO A 296 39.29 19.36 -0.28
C PRO A 296 39.84 19.64 1.13
N LEU A 297 39.11 19.27 2.19
CA LEU A 297 39.63 19.36 3.56
C LEU A 297 40.81 18.40 3.77
N ALA A 298 40.73 17.18 3.25
CA ALA A 298 41.83 16.21 3.28
C ALA A 298 43.06 16.74 2.53
N HIS A 299 42.87 17.45 1.42
CA HIS A 299 43.97 18.14 0.74
C HIS A 299 44.66 19.16 1.65
N LEU A 300 43.90 20.03 2.33
CA LEU A 300 44.45 21.04 3.24
C LEU A 300 45.14 20.44 4.47
N LEU A 301 44.60 19.35 5.02
CA LEU A 301 45.12 18.73 6.25
C LEU A 301 46.34 17.84 6.00
N PHE A 302 46.35 17.09 4.89
CA PHE A 302 47.39 16.10 4.59
C PHE A 302 48.33 16.52 3.46
N ASN A 303 48.16 17.73 2.93
CA ASN A 303 48.94 18.26 1.81
C ASN A 303 48.91 17.32 0.58
N LEU A 304 47.72 16.84 0.22
CA LEU A 304 47.53 15.91 -0.89
C LEU A 304 47.89 16.56 -2.24
N PRO A 305 48.15 15.78 -3.30
CA PRO A 305 48.48 16.36 -4.59
C PRO A 305 47.34 17.23 -5.15
N VAL A 306 47.66 18.31 -5.87
CA VAL A 306 46.67 19.29 -6.41
C VAL A 306 45.58 18.64 -7.27
N ILE A 307 45.81 17.46 -7.82
CA ILE A 307 44.79 16.66 -8.52
C ILE A 307 43.54 16.40 -7.67
N THR A 308 43.67 16.30 -6.33
CA THR A 308 42.53 16.11 -5.44
C THR A 308 41.60 17.32 -5.47
N LEU A 309 42.15 18.53 -5.51
CA LEU A 309 41.37 19.76 -5.66
C LEU A 309 40.73 19.84 -7.06
N ILE A 310 41.45 19.45 -8.10
CA ILE A 310 40.89 19.42 -9.47
C ILE A 310 39.67 18.51 -9.54
N VAL A 311 39.78 17.29 -8.99
CA VAL A 311 38.68 16.33 -8.92
C VAL A 311 37.52 16.90 -8.09
N SER A 312 37.81 17.42 -6.90
CA SER A 312 36.84 18.06 -6.01
C SER A 312 36.02 19.15 -6.71
N PHE A 313 36.69 20.16 -7.27
CA PHE A 313 36.04 21.28 -7.97
C PHE A 313 35.23 20.81 -9.17
N SER A 314 35.77 19.90 -9.97
CA SER A 314 35.08 19.38 -11.17
C SER A 314 33.80 18.62 -10.82
N PHE A 315 33.84 17.77 -9.78
CA PHE A 315 32.67 17.03 -9.33
C PHE A 315 31.58 17.95 -8.79
N VAL A 316 31.91 18.89 -7.91
CA VAL A 316 30.89 19.80 -7.33
C VAL A 316 30.29 20.71 -8.40
N SER A 317 31.10 21.28 -9.31
CA SER A 317 30.57 22.08 -10.42
C SER A 317 29.60 21.26 -11.29
N SER A 318 29.92 19.99 -11.54
CA SER A 318 29.08 19.08 -12.33
C SER A 318 27.81 18.67 -11.59
N ILE A 319 27.85 18.54 -10.26
CA ILE A 319 26.68 18.30 -9.42
C ILE A 319 25.75 19.52 -9.43
N ILE A 320 26.28 20.73 -9.27
CA ILE A 320 25.49 21.97 -9.33
C ILE A 320 24.80 22.09 -10.69
N PHE A 321 25.54 21.82 -11.77
CA PHE A 321 24.99 21.81 -13.12
C PHE A 321 23.92 20.72 -13.30
N PHE A 322 24.15 19.51 -12.76
CA PHE A 322 23.19 18.42 -12.77
C PHE A 322 21.88 18.79 -12.07
N ILE A 323 21.98 19.41 -10.89
CA ILE A 323 20.82 19.88 -10.12
C ILE A 323 20.05 20.94 -10.92
N ALA A 324 20.75 21.93 -11.49
CA ALA A 324 20.12 23.02 -12.22
C ALA A 324 19.25 22.53 -13.39
N ILE A 325 19.65 21.44 -14.04
CA ILE A 325 18.93 20.88 -15.19
C ILE A 325 17.88 19.85 -14.79
N SER A 326 18.19 18.98 -13.81
CA SER A 326 17.35 17.83 -13.49
C SER A 326 16.29 18.12 -12.42
N PHE A 327 16.49 19.13 -11.56
CA PHE A 327 15.64 19.36 -10.39
C PHE A 327 14.15 19.57 -10.75
N TYR A 328 13.85 20.41 -11.74
CA TYR A 328 12.46 20.66 -12.15
C TYR A 328 11.76 19.37 -12.62
N GLN A 329 12.47 18.54 -13.38
CA GLN A 329 11.92 17.29 -13.91
C GLN A 329 11.63 16.28 -12.79
N PHE A 330 12.53 16.19 -11.80
CA PHE A 330 12.32 15.35 -10.62
C PHE A 330 11.12 15.82 -9.80
N VAL A 331 10.97 17.14 -9.57
CA VAL A 331 9.81 17.69 -8.85
C VAL A 331 8.51 17.42 -9.59
N MET A 332 8.45 17.68 -10.90
CA MET A 332 7.25 17.42 -11.71
C MET A 332 6.91 15.93 -11.78
N ARG A 333 7.90 15.04 -11.77
CA ARG A 333 7.67 13.59 -11.75
C ARG A 333 7.08 13.13 -10.43
N GLU A 334 7.59 13.62 -9.30
CA GLU A 334 7.09 13.25 -7.98
C GLU A 334 5.69 13.84 -7.73
N ALA A 335 5.42 15.06 -8.20
CA ALA A 335 4.10 15.70 -8.07
C ALA A 335 3.00 14.98 -8.87
N ASN A 336 3.36 14.25 -9.94
CA ASN A 336 2.45 13.53 -10.81
C ASN A 336 2.47 12.00 -10.59
N SER A 337 3.17 11.51 -9.56
CA SER A 337 3.25 10.08 -9.18
C SER A 337 2.44 9.77 -7.94
#